data_AF-A0AAW0CHW5-F1
#
_entry.id   AF-A0AAW0CHW5-F1
#
_cell.length_a   1.000
_cell.length_b   1.000
_cell.length_c   1.000
_cell.angle_alpha   90.00
_cell.angle_beta   90.00
_cell.angle_gamma   90.00
#
_symmetry.space_group_name_H-M   'P 1'
#
loop_
_entity.id
_entity.type
_entity.pdbx_description
1 polymer ?
#
loop_
_entity_poly.entity_id
_entity_poly.type
_entity_poly.pdbx_seq_one_letter_code
_entity_poly.pdbx_strand_id
1 'polypeptide(L)'
;MKTDTKTLQQMCPVLRNNWKRHKPICDHNVEEADGKEPTLQRHLWHWVARFDTSLLHACIRGLNLKYEWENLDEGAVVLFMEPRSHPNVACRWRIQHAGIFRNEDILQILAEFKMAEQFREQVYPMHARERMRLQKSSGGDADYAKILIIAGNVGADRVEGNHPPTLRWTPTDVSKGMVARIPMERYEGDWVQDLKDQVERDCPLNVAQRL
;
A
#
# COMPACT_ATOMS: atom_id res chain seq x y z
N MET A 1 9.88 -21.09 -5.49
CA MET A 1 8.58 -21.76 -5.26
C MET A 1 7.83 -21.81 -6.58
N LYS A 2 7.52 -22.99 -7.14
CA LYS A 2 6.68 -23.09 -8.35
C LYS A 2 5.22 -22.90 -7.91
N THR A 3 4.64 -21.73 -8.18
CA THR A 3 3.21 -21.47 -7.92
C THR A 3 2.36 -22.43 -8.76
N ASP A 4 1.55 -23.21 -8.07
CA ASP A 4 0.62 -24.18 -8.65
C ASP A 4 -0.46 -23.46 -9.45
N THR A 5 -0.69 -23.91 -10.68
CA THR A 5 -1.53 -23.25 -11.70
C THR A 5 -2.99 -23.12 -11.26
N LYS A 6 -3.42 -23.94 -10.28
CA LYS A 6 -4.75 -23.90 -9.66
C LYS A 6 -4.98 -22.65 -8.81
N THR A 7 -3.96 -22.11 -8.14
CA THR A 7 -4.10 -20.93 -7.26
C THR A 7 -4.34 -19.65 -8.07
N LEU A 8 -3.76 -19.55 -9.26
CA LEU A 8 -3.95 -18.43 -10.18
C LEU A 8 -5.36 -18.37 -10.78
N GLN A 9 -6.03 -19.52 -10.95
CA GLN A 9 -7.38 -19.59 -11.49
C GLN A 9 -8.45 -19.07 -10.53
N GLN A 10 -8.18 -19.12 -9.22
CA GLN A 10 -9.08 -18.61 -8.17
C GLN A 10 -8.93 -17.10 -7.93
N MET A 11 -7.88 -16.47 -8.44
CA MET A 11 -7.71 -15.02 -8.35
C MET A 11 -8.65 -14.30 -9.33
N CYS A 12 -9.27 -13.23 -8.87
CA CYS A 12 -10.08 -12.37 -9.75
C CYS A 12 -9.22 -11.85 -10.93
N PRO A 13 -9.82 -11.57 -12.10
CA PRO A 13 -9.06 -11.20 -13.30
C PRO A 13 -8.10 -10.01 -13.11
N VAL A 14 -8.45 -9.06 -12.23
CA VAL A 14 -7.59 -7.92 -11.87
C VAL A 14 -6.34 -8.39 -11.11
N LEU A 15 -6.51 -9.26 -10.11
CA LEU A 15 -5.41 -9.88 -9.38
C LEU A 15 -4.50 -10.73 -10.27
N ARG A 16 -5.04 -11.41 -11.29
CA ARG A 16 -4.23 -12.18 -12.27
C ARG A 16 -3.37 -11.28 -13.16
N ASN A 17 -3.91 -10.15 -13.62
CA ASN A 17 -3.16 -9.19 -14.44
C ASN A 17 -2.12 -8.44 -13.61
N ASN A 18 -2.47 -8.07 -12.37
CA ASN A 18 -1.54 -7.45 -11.43
C ASN A 18 -0.48 -8.46 -10.98
N TRP A 19 -0.79 -9.75 -10.81
CA TRP A 19 0.19 -10.79 -10.44
C TRP A 19 1.35 -10.89 -11.45
N LYS A 20 1.09 -10.71 -12.75
CA LYS A 20 2.15 -10.70 -13.78
C LYS A 20 3.10 -9.51 -13.65
N ARG A 21 2.62 -8.37 -13.14
CA ARG A 21 3.43 -7.17 -12.85
C ARG A 21 4.06 -7.23 -11.46
N HIS A 22 3.38 -7.89 -10.53
CA HIS A 22 3.75 -8.09 -9.14
C HIS A 22 4.86 -9.14 -8.97
N LYS A 23 4.82 -10.24 -9.73
CA LYS A 23 5.80 -11.32 -9.62
C LYS A 23 7.24 -10.85 -9.88
N PRO A 24 7.54 -10.04 -10.92
CA PRO A 24 8.86 -9.44 -11.09
C PRO A 24 9.29 -8.54 -9.92
N ILE A 25 8.35 -7.78 -9.33
CA ILE A 25 8.63 -6.93 -8.16
C ILE A 25 8.87 -7.79 -6.91
N CYS A 26 8.10 -8.85 -6.72
CA CYS A 26 8.29 -9.81 -5.63
C CYS A 26 9.60 -10.60 -5.78
N ASP A 27 9.94 -11.04 -6.99
CA ASP A 27 11.17 -11.77 -7.29
C ASP A 27 12.39 -10.85 -7.14
N HIS A 28 12.33 -9.60 -7.62
CA HIS A 28 13.37 -8.58 -7.42
C HIS A 28 13.59 -8.26 -5.93
N ASN A 29 12.52 -8.13 -5.15
CA ASN A 29 12.61 -7.87 -3.70
C ASN A 29 13.11 -9.08 -2.90
N VAL A 30 12.92 -10.31 -3.40
CA VAL A 30 13.46 -11.54 -2.79
C VAL A 30 14.94 -11.71 -3.14
N GLU A 31 15.35 -11.30 -4.34
CA GLU A 31 16.76 -11.30 -4.78
C GLU A 31 17.59 -10.18 -4.13
N GLU A 32 17.01 -9.01 -3.83
CA GLU A 32 17.67 -7.91 -3.11
C GLU A 32 17.64 -8.05 -1.57
N ALA A 33 16.83 -8.96 -1.03
CA ALA A 33 16.80 -9.25 0.41
C ALA A 33 18.02 -10.06 0.82
N ASP A 34 19.16 -9.38 0.97
CA ASP A 34 20.50 -9.89 1.29
C ASP A 34 20.61 -10.52 2.72
N GLY A 35 19.51 -11.00 3.29
CA GLY A 35 19.38 -11.46 4.68
C GLY A 35 19.47 -10.34 5.74
N LYS A 36 20.00 -9.17 5.37
CA LYS A 36 20.28 -8.00 6.24
C LYS A 36 19.07 -7.11 6.52
N GLU A 37 18.01 -7.22 5.73
CA GLU A 37 16.85 -6.34 5.91
C GLU A 37 16.05 -6.72 7.18
N PRO A 38 15.68 -5.75 8.05
CA PRO A 38 14.89 -5.99 9.25
C PRO A 38 13.59 -6.77 8.96
N THR A 39 13.29 -7.73 9.83
CA THR A 39 12.15 -8.65 9.66
C THR A 39 10.80 -7.92 9.48
N LEU A 40 10.57 -6.85 10.26
CA LEU A 40 9.35 -6.07 10.19
C LEU A 40 9.17 -5.35 8.84
N GLN A 41 10.26 -4.84 8.28
CA GLN A 41 10.26 -4.19 6.98
C GLN A 41 9.90 -5.18 5.87
N ARG A 42 10.49 -6.38 5.91
CA ARG A 42 10.17 -7.46 4.96
C ARG A 42 8.71 -7.91 5.05
N HIS A 43 8.18 -8.05 6.26
CA HIS A 43 6.75 -8.37 6.45
C HIS A 43 5.85 -7.28 5.86
N LEU A 44 6.23 -6.00 6.02
CA LEU A 44 5.49 -4.88 5.46
C LEU A 44 5.48 -4.95 3.93
N TRP A 45 6.58 -5.35 3.31
CA TRP A 45 6.65 -5.55 1.86
C TRP A 45 5.66 -6.60 1.38
N HIS A 46 5.60 -7.75 2.07
CA HIS A 46 4.63 -8.80 1.76
C HIS A 46 3.18 -8.35 1.96
N TRP A 47 2.92 -7.49 2.94
CA TRP A 47 1.60 -6.90 3.15
C TRP A 47 1.20 -6.00 1.99
N VAL A 48 2.05 -5.04 1.61
CA VAL A 48 1.78 -4.14 0.47
C VAL A 48 1.55 -4.93 -0.82
N ALA A 49 2.42 -5.89 -1.09
CA ALA A 49 2.31 -6.82 -2.19
C ALA A 49 0.94 -7.50 -2.28
N ARG A 50 0.44 -8.00 -1.15
CA ARG A 50 -0.83 -8.72 -1.05
C ARG A 50 -2.03 -7.80 -1.29
N PHE A 51 -1.95 -6.56 -0.81
CA PHE A 51 -3.08 -5.63 -0.79
C PHE A 51 -3.00 -4.51 -1.83
N ASP A 52 -2.10 -4.59 -2.80
CA ASP A 52 -1.88 -3.60 -3.85
C ASP A 52 -3.18 -3.16 -4.56
N THR A 53 -4.05 -4.11 -4.90
CA THR A 53 -5.35 -3.79 -5.54
C THR A 53 -6.33 -3.10 -4.59
N SER A 54 -6.35 -3.49 -3.30
CA SER A 54 -7.17 -2.81 -2.29
C SER A 54 -6.66 -1.39 -2.04
N LEU A 55 -5.34 -1.21 -2.02
CA LEU A 55 -4.67 0.07 -1.90
C LEU A 55 -4.97 1.00 -3.10
N LEU A 56 -4.97 0.45 -4.32
CA LEU A 56 -5.40 1.17 -5.53
C LEU A 56 -6.85 1.65 -5.44
N HIS A 57 -7.78 0.79 -5.00
CA HIS A 57 -9.17 1.20 -4.81
C HIS A 57 -9.31 2.27 -3.71
N ALA A 58 -8.56 2.14 -2.61
CA ALA A 58 -8.52 3.13 -1.55
C ALA A 58 -8.02 4.49 -2.07
N CYS A 59 -6.97 4.51 -2.90
CA CYS A 59 -6.49 5.72 -3.56
C CYS A 59 -7.54 6.39 -4.44
N ILE A 60 -8.14 5.62 -5.35
CA ILE A 60 -9.11 6.16 -6.30
C ILE A 60 -10.29 6.79 -5.56
N ARG A 61 -10.75 6.14 -4.49
CA ARG A 61 -11.87 6.61 -3.67
C ARG A 61 -11.48 7.76 -2.75
N GLY A 62 -10.44 7.58 -1.95
CA GLY A 62 -10.04 8.54 -0.95
C GLY A 62 -9.59 9.87 -1.55
N LEU A 63 -8.85 9.83 -2.67
CA LEU A 63 -8.47 11.05 -3.40
C LEU A 63 -9.55 11.54 -4.36
N ASN A 64 -10.74 10.93 -4.39
CA ASN A 64 -11.84 11.32 -5.26
C ASN A 64 -11.48 11.42 -6.76
N LEU A 65 -10.60 10.54 -7.25
CA LEU A 65 -9.95 10.69 -8.56
C LEU A 65 -10.91 10.65 -9.76
N LYS A 66 -12.14 10.15 -9.56
CA LYS A 66 -13.17 10.14 -10.61
C LYS A 66 -13.65 11.53 -10.98
N TYR A 67 -13.66 12.44 -10.01
CA TYR A 67 -14.13 13.81 -10.20
C TYR A 67 -12.98 14.81 -10.11
N GLU A 68 -11.93 14.51 -9.34
CA GLU A 68 -10.80 15.39 -9.05
C GLU A 68 -9.48 14.69 -9.34
N TRP A 69 -9.13 14.56 -10.62
CA TRP A 69 -7.87 13.92 -11.03
C TRP A 69 -6.62 14.64 -10.49
N GLU A 70 -6.73 15.96 -10.29
CA GLU A 70 -5.68 16.83 -9.76
C GLU A 70 -5.28 16.48 -8.31
N ASN A 71 -6.12 15.77 -7.57
CA ASN A 71 -5.79 15.33 -6.20
C ASN A 71 -4.58 14.38 -6.13
N LEU A 72 -4.18 13.77 -7.25
CA LEU A 72 -2.92 13.03 -7.36
C LEU A 72 -1.70 13.92 -7.06
N ASP A 73 -1.76 15.20 -7.43
CA ASP A 73 -0.71 16.17 -7.16
C ASP A 73 -0.76 16.66 -5.72
N GLU A 74 -1.95 16.90 -5.19
CA GLU A 74 -2.14 17.63 -3.92
C GLU A 74 -1.94 16.78 -2.67
N GLY A 75 -2.32 15.49 -2.72
CA GLY A 75 -2.42 14.68 -1.52
C GLY A 75 -1.94 13.24 -1.68
N ALA A 76 -2.00 12.50 -0.57
CA ALA A 76 -1.67 11.08 -0.51
C ALA A 76 -2.63 10.35 0.42
N VAL A 77 -2.82 9.06 0.14
CA VAL A 77 -3.34 8.12 1.14
C VAL A 77 -2.21 7.81 2.11
N VAL A 78 -2.39 8.06 3.40
CA VAL A 78 -1.43 7.72 4.45
C VAL A 78 -2.05 6.66 5.35
N LEU A 79 -1.34 5.54 5.53
CA LEU A 79 -1.70 4.45 6.43
C LEU A 79 -0.74 4.41 7.60
N PHE A 80 -1.30 4.36 8.81
CA PHE A 80 -0.58 4.08 10.04
C PHE A 80 -0.81 2.63 10.41
N MET A 81 0.27 1.87 10.54
CA MET A 81 0.22 0.44 10.74
C MET A 81 0.99 0.01 12.00
N GLU A 82 0.48 -1.04 12.62
CA GLU A 82 1.15 -1.72 13.73
C GLU A 82 1.24 -3.23 13.47
N PRO A 83 2.18 -3.93 14.12
CA PRO A 83 2.25 -5.37 14.08
C PRO A 83 0.96 -6.03 14.56
N ARG A 84 0.68 -7.19 13.97
CA ARG A 84 -0.41 -8.10 14.34
C ARG A 84 0.12 -9.52 14.35
N SER A 85 -0.28 -10.30 15.34
CA SER A 85 0.00 -11.73 15.36
C SER A 85 -0.76 -12.44 14.24
N HIS A 86 -0.05 -13.08 13.30
CA HIS A 86 -0.67 -13.88 12.24
C HIS A 86 0.28 -14.96 11.72
N PRO A 87 -0.20 -16.19 11.41
CA PRO A 87 0.65 -17.25 10.87
C PRO A 87 1.28 -16.89 9.53
N ASN A 88 0.50 -16.26 8.64
CA ASN A 88 1.00 -15.71 7.37
C ASN A 88 1.70 -14.34 7.60
N VAL A 89 2.96 -14.24 7.19
CA VAL A 89 3.79 -13.02 7.29
C VAL A 89 3.20 -11.81 6.59
N ALA A 90 2.49 -12.00 5.47
CA ALA A 90 1.85 -10.93 4.70
C ALA A 90 0.63 -10.32 5.41
N CYS A 91 0.19 -10.91 6.51
CA CYS A 91 -0.95 -10.46 7.30
C CYS A 91 -0.53 -9.97 8.70
N ARG A 92 0.78 -9.82 8.96
CA ARG A 92 1.32 -9.42 10.27
C ARG A 92 1.31 -7.92 10.54
N TRP A 93 0.56 -7.17 9.75
CA TRP A 93 0.33 -5.75 9.93
C TRP A 93 -1.16 -5.48 9.93
N ARG A 94 -1.58 -4.58 10.82
CA ARG A 94 -2.95 -4.07 10.90
C ARG A 94 -2.94 -2.58 10.64
N ILE A 95 -3.94 -2.10 9.92
CA ILE A 95 -4.20 -0.66 9.75
C ILE A 95 -4.81 -0.15 11.07
N GLN A 96 -4.05 0.67 11.79
CA GLN A 96 -4.54 1.40 12.96
C GLN A 96 -5.43 2.56 12.51
N HIS A 97 -4.87 3.42 11.66
CA HIS A 97 -5.53 4.60 11.13
C HIS A 97 -5.14 4.78 9.66
N ALA A 98 -6.03 5.40 8.87
CA ALA A 98 -5.70 5.85 7.54
C ALA A 98 -6.46 7.15 7.25
N GLY A 99 -5.88 7.98 6.39
CA GLY A 99 -6.47 9.26 6.00
C GLY A 99 -5.89 9.79 4.71
N ILE A 100 -6.51 10.86 4.20
CA ILE A 100 -5.97 11.66 3.10
C ILE A 100 -5.29 12.87 3.70
N PHE A 101 -4.05 13.10 3.30
CA PHE A 101 -3.27 14.22 3.77
C PHE A 101 -2.70 14.98 2.59
N ARG A 102 -2.69 16.31 2.69
CA ARG A 102 -2.01 17.15 1.70
C ARG A 102 -0.50 17.00 1.84
N ASN A 103 0.23 17.31 0.77
CA ASN A 103 1.70 17.23 0.79
C ASN A 103 2.34 18.07 1.92
N GLU A 104 1.74 19.21 2.26
CA GLU A 104 2.17 20.07 3.37
C GLU A 104 2.06 19.35 4.72
N ASP A 105 0.91 18.70 4.99
CA ASP A 105 0.64 17.97 6.23
C ASP A 105 1.51 16.72 6.37
N ILE A 106 1.80 16.05 5.24
CA ILE A 106 2.64 14.85 5.22
C ILE A 106 4.02 15.14 5.82
N LEU A 107 4.62 16.29 5.50
CA LEU A 107 5.92 16.65 6.06
C LEU A 107 5.86 16.88 7.58
N GLN A 108 4.77 17.45 8.07
CA GLN A 108 4.56 17.65 9.51
C GLN A 108 4.39 16.31 10.23
N ILE A 109 3.56 15.42 9.71
CA ILE A 109 3.37 14.07 10.25
C ILE A 109 4.71 13.34 10.29
N LEU A 110 5.47 13.35 9.19
CA LEU A 110 6.74 12.64 9.11
C LEU A 110 7.82 13.24 10.02
N ALA A 111 7.72 14.52 10.40
CA ALA A 111 8.62 15.13 11.37
C ALA A 111 8.43 14.52 12.76
N GLU A 112 7.20 14.17 13.16
CA GLU A 112 6.90 13.51 14.44
C GLU A 112 7.58 12.14 14.57
N PHE A 113 7.78 11.45 13.43
CA PHE A 113 8.45 10.16 13.38
C PHE A 113 9.94 10.25 13.02
N LYS A 114 10.51 11.45 12.88
CA LYS A 114 11.89 11.67 12.40
C LYS A 114 12.17 11.06 11.01
N MET A 115 11.16 11.03 10.13
CA MET A 115 11.22 10.48 8.77
C MET A 115 11.07 11.54 7.67
N ALA A 116 10.95 12.81 8.04
CA ALA A 116 10.76 13.92 7.08
C ALA A 116 11.95 14.09 6.12
N GLU A 117 13.18 13.92 6.61
CA GLU A 117 14.40 14.02 5.79
C GLU A 117 14.46 12.89 4.76
N GLN A 118 14.29 11.63 5.20
CA GLN A 118 14.21 10.46 4.31
C GLN A 118 13.15 10.66 3.21
N PHE A 119 11.99 11.21 3.56
CA PHE A 119 10.95 11.48 2.58
C PHE A 119 11.34 12.54 1.55
N ARG A 120 11.91 13.67 2.00
CA ARG A 120 12.34 14.77 1.12
C ARG A 120 13.47 14.37 0.18
N GLU A 121 14.42 13.59 0.67
CA GLU A 121 15.63 13.27 -0.07
C GLU A 121 15.50 12.04 -0.98
N GLN A 122 14.68 11.06 -0.59
CA GLN A 122 14.60 9.78 -1.30
C GLN A 122 13.23 9.55 -1.93
N VAL A 123 12.17 9.62 -1.12
CA VAL A 123 10.82 9.22 -1.55
C VAL A 123 10.23 10.23 -2.55
N TYR A 124 10.25 11.51 -2.21
CA TYR A 124 9.63 12.56 -3.02
C TYR A 124 10.28 12.71 -4.41
N PRO A 125 11.63 12.71 -4.55
CA PRO A 125 12.28 12.78 -5.86
C PRO A 125 12.04 11.51 -6.70
N MET A 126 12.04 10.33 -6.08
CA MET A 126 11.72 9.08 -6.76
C MET A 126 10.29 9.09 -7.30
N HIS A 127 9.34 9.51 -6.49
CA HIS A 127 7.93 9.66 -6.91
C HIS A 127 7.79 10.62 -8.10
N ALA A 128 8.40 11.80 -8.03
CA ALA A 128 8.37 12.77 -9.13
C ALA A 128 8.95 12.18 -10.43
N ARG A 129 10.06 11.44 -10.34
CA ARG A 129 10.68 10.76 -11.48
C ARG A 129 9.76 9.72 -12.10
N GLU A 130 9.16 8.86 -11.29
CA GLU A 130 8.25 7.81 -11.77
C GLU A 130 7.00 8.39 -12.41
N ARG A 131 6.42 9.45 -11.84
CA ARG A 131 5.29 10.17 -12.44
C ARG A 131 5.61 10.73 -13.81
N MET A 132 6.70 11.50 -13.93
CA MET A 132 7.14 12.04 -15.22
C MET A 132 7.33 10.93 -16.26
N ARG A 133 7.92 9.80 -15.86
CA ARG A 133 8.11 8.63 -16.73
C ARG A 133 6.78 8.06 -17.23
N LEU A 134 5.83 7.83 -16.32
CA LEU A 134 4.53 7.23 -16.63
C LEU A 134 3.64 8.16 -17.47
N GLN A 135 3.56 9.43 -17.09
CA GLN A 135 2.82 10.46 -17.84
C GLN A 135 3.36 10.59 -19.26
N LYS A 136 4.69 10.60 -19.44
CA LYS A 136 5.32 10.64 -20.77
C LYS A 136 4.98 9.39 -21.59
N SER A 137 5.07 8.19 -21.00
CA SER A 137 4.80 6.96 -21.75
C SER A 137 3.32 6.74 -22.07
N SER A 138 2.42 7.30 -21.27
CA SER A 138 0.97 7.17 -21.44
C SER A 138 0.32 8.33 -22.19
N GLY A 139 1.07 9.38 -22.53
CA GLY A 139 0.50 10.61 -23.07
C GLY A 139 -0.40 11.36 -22.08
N GLY A 140 -0.19 11.18 -20.77
CA GLY A 140 -0.97 11.79 -19.69
C GLY A 140 -2.29 11.08 -19.34
N ASP A 141 -2.51 9.87 -19.86
CA ASP A 141 -3.67 9.04 -19.48
C ASP A 141 -3.48 8.32 -18.13
N ALA A 142 -2.22 8.10 -17.73
CA ALA A 142 -1.86 7.41 -16.50
C ALA A 142 -0.87 8.21 -15.66
N ASP A 143 -0.93 8.03 -14.35
CA ASP A 143 -0.11 8.69 -13.35
C ASP A 143 0.02 7.81 -12.08
N TYR A 144 0.92 8.16 -11.16
CA TYR A 144 1.08 7.43 -9.89
C TYR A 144 0.37 8.14 -8.74
N ALA A 145 -0.48 7.41 -8.02
CA ALA A 145 -1.00 7.83 -6.73
C ALA A 145 0.05 7.65 -5.63
N LYS A 146 0.07 8.58 -4.66
CA LYS A 146 0.91 8.51 -3.46
C LYS A 146 0.22 7.69 -2.37
N ILE A 147 0.84 6.58 -2.01
CA ILE A 147 0.49 5.81 -0.82
C ILE A 147 1.67 5.82 0.13
N LEU A 148 1.46 6.32 1.35
CA LEU A 148 2.46 6.37 2.40
C LEU A 148 2.14 5.42 3.56
N ILE A 149 3.09 4.52 3.71
CA ILE A 149 3.38 3.48 4.67
C ILE A 149 4.00 3.89 6.00
N ILE A 150 3.30 4.36 7.03
CA ILE A 150 3.93 4.63 8.32
C ILE A 150 3.71 3.44 9.25
N ALA A 151 4.71 2.57 9.37
CA ALA A 151 4.63 1.34 10.13
C ALA A 151 5.49 1.42 11.40
N GLY A 152 4.87 1.38 12.57
CA GLY A 152 5.56 1.47 13.86
C GLY A 152 5.47 0.17 14.64
N ASN A 153 6.55 -0.26 15.32
CA ASN A 153 6.54 -1.43 16.20
C ASN A 153 5.90 -1.10 17.56
N VAL A 154 4.60 -0.82 17.55
CA VAL A 154 3.79 -0.44 18.71
C VAL A 154 2.64 -1.44 18.91
N GLY A 155 1.83 -1.24 19.97
CA GLY A 155 0.66 -2.08 20.23
C GLY A 155 0.96 -3.40 20.96
N ALA A 156 -0.05 -4.26 21.05
CA ALA A 156 -0.02 -5.49 21.85
C ALA A 156 0.84 -6.60 21.22
N ASP A 157 0.94 -6.62 19.89
CA ASP A 157 1.69 -7.63 19.12
C ASP A 157 3.09 -7.15 18.71
N ARG A 158 3.62 -6.12 19.37
CA ARG A 158 4.95 -5.58 19.08
C ARG A 158 6.04 -6.66 19.20
N VAL A 159 7.02 -6.61 18.31
CA VAL A 159 8.18 -7.51 18.33
C VAL A 159 9.21 -6.97 19.32
N GLU A 160 9.86 -7.87 20.08
CA GLU A 160 10.91 -7.49 21.02
C GLU A 160 12.12 -6.84 20.33
N GLY A 161 12.77 -5.91 21.03
CA GLY A 161 13.93 -5.17 20.55
C GLY A 161 13.62 -3.74 20.10
N ASN A 162 14.67 -3.01 19.70
CA ASN A 162 14.54 -1.65 19.18
C ASN A 162 14.28 -1.70 17.66
N HIS A 163 13.06 -1.39 17.26
CA HIS A 163 12.64 -1.34 15.85
C HIS A 163 12.11 0.06 15.55
N PRO A 164 12.89 0.92 14.86
CA PRO A 164 12.42 2.25 14.51
C PRO A 164 11.22 2.17 13.56
N PRO A 165 10.33 3.19 13.56
CA PRO A 165 9.28 3.31 12.55
C PRO A 165 9.86 3.21 11.14
N THR A 166 9.11 2.58 10.25
CA THR A 166 9.47 2.42 8.84
C THR A 166 8.52 3.25 7.99
N LEU A 167 9.07 4.09 7.12
CA LEU A 167 8.34 4.75 6.05
C LEU A 167 8.46 3.92 4.77
N ARG A 168 7.33 3.56 4.17
CA ARG A 168 7.28 2.93 2.85
C ARG A 168 6.42 3.75 1.90
N TRP A 169 6.92 4.05 0.72
CA TRP A 169 6.09 4.53 -0.37
C TRP A 169 5.78 3.39 -1.33
N THR A 170 4.57 3.39 -1.88
CA THR A 170 4.15 2.45 -2.92
C THR A 170 3.72 3.23 -4.15
N PRO A 171 4.41 3.06 -5.30
CA PRO A 171 3.93 3.58 -6.57
C PRO A 171 2.69 2.79 -6.99
N THR A 172 1.53 3.43 -7.02
CA THR A 172 0.30 2.82 -7.50
C THR A 172 -0.12 3.49 -8.79
N ASP A 173 0.04 2.79 -9.92
CA ASP A 173 -0.36 3.25 -11.26
C ASP A 173 -1.88 3.35 -11.35
N VAL A 174 -2.35 4.53 -11.76
CA VAL A 174 -3.77 4.84 -11.96
C VAL A 174 -3.94 5.42 -13.36
N SER A 175 -4.95 4.97 -14.09
CA SER A 175 -5.32 5.55 -15.39
C SER A 175 -6.74 6.08 -15.41
N LYS A 176 -6.98 7.11 -16.22
CA LYS A 176 -8.32 7.72 -16.36
C LYS A 176 -9.36 6.70 -16.80
N GLY A 177 -9.00 5.83 -17.74
CA GLY A 177 -9.86 4.75 -18.21
C GLY A 177 -10.22 3.73 -17.10
N MET A 178 -9.31 3.45 -16.17
CA MET A 178 -9.59 2.60 -15.01
C MET A 178 -10.55 3.30 -14.04
N VAL A 179 -10.25 4.55 -13.69
CA VAL A 179 -11.06 5.34 -12.75
C VAL A 179 -12.49 5.53 -13.25
N ALA A 180 -12.66 5.84 -14.54
CA ALA A 180 -13.98 6.01 -15.14
C ALA A 180 -14.89 4.78 -15.01
N ARG A 181 -14.31 3.58 -14.97
CA ARG A 181 -15.03 2.30 -14.86
C ARG A 181 -15.42 1.93 -13.44
N ILE A 182 -14.93 2.64 -12.43
CA ILE A 182 -15.26 2.35 -11.04
C ILE A 182 -16.64 2.94 -10.72
N PRO A 183 -17.61 2.12 -10.29
CA PRO A 183 -18.92 2.60 -9.86
C PRO A 183 -18.78 3.34 -8.53
N MET A 184 -18.90 4.67 -8.56
CA MET A 184 -18.84 5.55 -7.38
C MET A 184 -20.23 5.86 -6.81
N GLU A 185 -21.30 5.63 -7.58
CA GLU A 185 -22.70 6.02 -7.29
C GLU A 185 -23.33 5.30 -6.08
N ARG A 186 -22.61 4.39 -5.41
CA ARG A 186 -23.07 3.69 -4.20
C ARG A 186 -22.30 4.04 -2.93
N TYR A 187 -21.34 4.95 -2.99
CA TYR A 187 -20.33 5.07 -1.94
C TYR A 187 -20.26 6.47 -1.34
N GLU A 188 -21.27 6.80 -0.52
CA GLU A 188 -21.13 7.69 0.64
C GLU A 188 -20.38 6.98 1.81
N GLY A 189 -19.90 5.75 1.60
CA GLY A 189 -19.25 4.91 2.61
C GLY A 189 -17.81 5.31 2.91
N ASP A 190 -17.38 4.96 4.13
CA ASP A 190 -16.02 5.18 4.63
C ASP A 190 -15.01 4.25 3.93
N TRP A 191 -14.23 4.79 2.98
CA TRP A 191 -13.22 4.03 2.24
C TRP A 191 -12.13 3.45 3.16
N VAL A 192 -11.89 4.05 4.32
CA VAL A 192 -10.95 3.54 5.33
C VAL A 192 -11.50 2.27 5.95
N GLN A 193 -12.78 2.29 6.34
CA GLN A 193 -13.45 1.11 6.89
C GLN A 193 -13.54 0.00 5.84
N ASP A 194 -13.88 0.32 4.59
CA ASP A 194 -13.88 -0.64 3.49
C ASP A 194 -12.50 -1.32 3.32
N LEU A 195 -11.41 -0.54 3.37
CA LEU A 195 -10.06 -1.07 3.26
C LEU A 195 -9.74 -1.99 4.45
N LYS A 196 -10.07 -1.58 5.67
CA LYS A 196 -9.89 -2.40 6.87
C LYS A 196 -10.67 -3.71 6.77
N ASP A 197 -11.94 -3.66 6.38
CA ASP A 197 -12.81 -4.83 6.24
C ASP A 197 -12.32 -5.79 5.14
N GLN A 198 -11.82 -5.25 4.02
CA GLN A 198 -11.19 -6.05 2.97
C GLN A 198 -9.94 -6.78 3.49
N VAL A 199 -9.06 -6.07 4.21
CA VAL A 199 -7.84 -6.64 4.79
C VAL A 199 -8.18 -7.72 5.82
N GLU A 200 -9.15 -7.46 6.71
CA GLU A 200 -9.57 -8.42 7.73
C GLU A 200 -10.26 -9.64 7.14
N ARG A 201 -11.08 -9.48 6.09
CA ARG A 201 -11.71 -10.60 5.39
C ARG A 201 -10.70 -11.48 4.64
N ASP A 202 -9.68 -10.88 4.05
CA ASP A 202 -8.67 -11.59 3.26
C ASP A 202 -7.51 -12.16 4.12
N CYS A 203 -7.39 -11.67 5.36
CA CYS A 203 -6.46 -12.13 6.40
C CYS A 203 -7.19 -12.30 7.76
N PRO A 204 -8.20 -13.17 7.84
CA PRO A 204 -8.92 -13.36 9.09
C PRO A 204 -7.96 -13.96 10.11
N LEU A 205 -7.92 -13.38 11.30
CA LEU A 205 -7.39 -14.08 12.45
C LEU A 205 -8.32 -15.27 12.63
N ASN A 206 -7.84 -16.49 12.37
CA ASN A 206 -8.62 -17.69 12.67
C ASN A 206 -8.93 -17.69 14.17
N VAL A 207 -10.10 -17.17 14.57
CA VAL A 207 -10.60 -17.21 15.95
C VAL A 207 -10.92 -18.65 16.35
N ALA A 208 -10.97 -19.58 15.40
CA ALA A 208 -11.32 -20.98 15.59
C ALA A 208 -10.23 -21.88 16.23
N GLN A 209 -9.17 -21.33 16.84
CA GLN A 209 -8.19 -22.12 17.60
C GLN A 209 -7.89 -21.56 19.01
N ARG A 210 -8.84 -20.83 19.60
CA ARG A 210 -8.83 -20.49 21.04
C ARG A 210 -10.15 -20.85 21.74
N LEU A 211 -10.67 -22.04 21.46
CA LEU A 211 -11.61 -22.75 22.33
C LEU A 211 -11.15 -24.20 22.47
#